data_AF-A0A7K1NNK4-F1
#
_entry.id   AF-A0A7K1NNK4-F1
#
_cell.length_a   1.000
_cell.length_b   1.000
_cell.length_c   1.000
_cell.angle_alpha   90.00
_cell.angle_beta   90.00
_cell.angle_gamma   90.00
#
_symmetry.space_group_name_H-M   'P 1'
#
loop_
_entity.id
_entity.type
_entity.pdbx_description
1 polymer ?
#
loop_
_entity_poly.entity_id
_entity_poly.type
_entity_poly.pdbx_seq_one_letter_code
_entity_poly.pdbx_strand_id
1 'polypeptide(L)'
;MPWDPDLNKIHNRVLVLTQERLHLIQESQHPFEIDFLFVDEAQGLGGAERGILLQQVIDRTTNDNPRAQVIFASPLSSNPELLLSSRPAGVDSHAIVSEAITVNQNLLRVEGVHRSPAKRRVSLVHDGEIIPIGKFELLQRATRVPMRLAYVAQALGGEEGGNIVYVNGADEAEKVAQNIADLSVSVDADEDIRNLQELVRTAVHPRYSLADVLEKGVAFHYGNMPLAIRAEIERLFGLGKIKFLVCTSTLLEGVNLPCRTIFVRNPQKGRGNPMSEADFWNLAGRAGRWGKEFQGNIVCIDTDDPDLWPNLPTTRRRSQLSLATQQGVLRPEPILDYVRNDFALKSSNSPSENLFSYLAAKHAAGADIEGLLSQLPSHADRAELRQAVEQVVNDAEFPQELIARHAGISPVSMQRLLTKFRNDAKDPHDLVLALPEEGDAKPRYQAAFVILGQMMTTAFGLPPANGEDKRKWQLANLVVNWMHGFPLARLIEQRSGRNVPIAKAIRDVMADIETVARFQAPKYLSCYNDILKVYAAERGVHDIADGPDITMLLELGVSRASEVVMMSLGLSRTATVAIAGYVTADSWTTEECLAWLRGRNIEGMDIPVLVQQEIMDLVESLAMSSRDSTSRKA
;
A
#
# COMPACT_ATOMS: atom_id res chain seq x y z
N MET A 1 -1.45 17.73 -0.67
CA MET A 1 -2.04 16.94 0.45
C MET A 1 -2.69 17.91 1.43
N PRO A 2 -3.58 17.53 2.36
CA PRO A 2 -4.34 18.52 3.16
C PRO A 2 -3.43 19.40 4.04
N TRP A 3 -2.21 18.92 4.32
CA TRP A 3 -1.14 19.66 5.00
C TRP A 3 -0.27 20.54 4.08
N ASP A 4 -0.56 20.59 2.79
CA ASP A 4 0.09 21.53 1.88
C ASP A 4 -0.48 22.94 2.12
N PRO A 5 0.31 23.88 2.63
CA PRO A 5 -0.16 25.22 2.99
C PRO A 5 -0.64 26.02 1.77
N ASP A 6 -0.27 25.59 0.56
CA ASP A 6 -0.65 26.25 -0.68
C ASP A 6 -1.83 25.55 -1.39
N LEU A 7 -2.35 24.43 -0.84
CA LEU A 7 -3.44 23.66 -1.46
C LEU A 7 -4.69 24.50 -1.76
N ASN A 8 -4.97 25.49 -0.89
CA ASN A 8 -6.13 26.39 -1.01
C ASN A 8 -5.86 27.61 -1.89
N LYS A 9 -4.61 27.82 -2.33
CA LYS A 9 -4.23 28.97 -3.18
C LYS A 9 -4.37 28.67 -4.68
N ILE A 10 -4.53 27.40 -5.06
CA ILE A 10 -4.57 26.94 -6.46
C ILE A 10 -6.00 26.59 -6.85
N HIS A 11 -6.51 27.21 -7.93
CA HIS A 11 -7.88 26.99 -8.41
C HIS A 11 -8.08 25.63 -9.10
N ASN A 12 -7.18 25.22 -10.01
CA ASN A 12 -7.29 23.95 -10.74
C ASN A 12 -6.27 22.94 -10.19
N ARG A 13 -6.75 21.82 -9.67
CA ARG A 13 -5.93 20.86 -8.92
C ARG A 13 -6.13 19.45 -9.48
N VAL A 14 -5.03 18.74 -9.71
CA VAL A 14 -5.04 17.31 -10.04
C VAL A 14 -4.28 16.59 -8.93
N LEU A 15 -4.96 15.72 -8.21
CA LEU A 15 -4.39 14.96 -7.10
C LEU A 15 -4.35 13.47 -7.45
N VAL A 16 -3.19 12.83 -7.28
CA VAL A 16 -3.04 11.38 -7.41
C VAL A 16 -2.94 10.78 -6.01
N LEU A 17 -3.96 10.04 -5.61
CA LEU A 17 -4.17 9.59 -4.24
C LEU A 17 -4.51 8.10 -4.21
N THR A 18 -4.10 7.42 -3.14
CA THR A 18 -4.68 6.11 -2.78
C THR A 18 -6.05 6.33 -2.13
N GLN A 19 -6.88 5.28 -2.01
CA GLN A 19 -8.18 5.45 -1.34
C GLN A 19 -8.04 5.87 0.13
N GLU A 20 -6.98 5.42 0.80
CA GLU A 20 -6.68 5.78 2.19
C GLU A 20 -6.33 7.27 2.30
N ARG A 21 -5.53 7.80 1.37
CA ARG A 21 -5.18 9.23 1.36
C ARG A 21 -6.37 10.12 1.00
N LEU A 22 -7.22 9.66 0.07
CA LEU A 22 -8.46 10.36 -0.25
C LEU A 22 -9.39 10.41 0.97
N HIS A 23 -9.51 9.29 1.70
CA HIS A 23 -10.25 9.23 2.94
C HIS A 23 -9.72 10.25 3.98
N LEU A 24 -8.41 10.29 4.21
CA LEU A 24 -7.78 11.26 5.13
C LEU A 24 -8.05 12.72 4.72
N ILE A 25 -8.06 13.02 3.41
CA ILE A 25 -8.40 14.35 2.90
C ILE A 25 -9.87 14.68 3.20
N GLN A 26 -10.78 13.74 2.95
CA GLN A 26 -12.20 13.91 3.23
C GLN A 26 -12.46 14.07 4.75
N GLU A 27 -11.64 13.51 5.62
CA GLU A 27 -11.72 13.70 7.08
C GLU A 27 -11.21 15.08 7.56
N SER A 28 -10.32 15.73 6.80
CA SER A 28 -9.71 16.99 7.23
C SER A 28 -10.76 18.11 7.35
N GLN A 29 -10.59 19.01 8.33
CA GLN A 29 -11.58 20.05 8.69
C GLN A 29 -11.86 21.11 7.58
N HIS A 30 -11.24 20.96 6.40
CA HIS A 30 -11.49 21.82 5.24
C HIS A 30 -12.29 21.06 4.18
N PRO A 31 -13.54 21.46 3.87
CA PRO A 31 -14.32 20.81 2.84
C PRO A 31 -13.60 20.92 1.49
N PHE A 32 -13.25 19.76 0.92
CA PHE A 32 -12.65 19.63 -0.40
C PHE A 32 -13.68 19.00 -1.34
N GLU A 33 -14.29 19.82 -2.20
CA GLU A 33 -15.20 19.33 -3.23
C GLU A 33 -14.41 18.76 -4.42
N ILE A 34 -14.83 17.58 -4.89
CA ILE A 34 -14.21 16.89 -6.02
C ILE A 34 -15.17 16.97 -7.21
N ASP A 35 -14.75 17.62 -8.29
CA ASP A 35 -15.56 17.72 -9.52
C ASP A 35 -15.37 16.52 -10.46
N PHE A 36 -14.21 15.86 -10.38
CA PHE A 36 -13.84 14.74 -11.24
C PHE A 36 -13.05 13.69 -10.44
N LEU A 37 -13.55 12.45 -10.43
CA LEU A 37 -12.90 11.31 -9.78
C LEU A 37 -12.59 10.23 -10.82
N PHE A 38 -11.31 9.96 -11.03
CA PHE A 38 -10.84 8.84 -11.86
C PHE A 38 -10.39 7.69 -10.96
N VAL A 39 -11.11 6.58 -11.02
CA VAL A 39 -10.82 5.36 -10.27
C VAL A 39 -10.11 4.37 -11.21
N ASP A 40 -8.79 4.33 -11.09
CA ASP A 40 -7.97 3.33 -11.79
C ASP A 40 -8.03 1.97 -11.08
N GLU A 41 -7.79 0.89 -11.82
CA GLU A 41 -7.82 -0.50 -11.33
C GLU A 41 -9.09 -0.83 -10.50
N ALA A 42 -10.25 -0.39 -10.99
CA ALA A 42 -11.55 -0.43 -10.31
C ALA A 42 -12.04 -1.85 -9.93
N GLN A 43 -11.45 -2.91 -10.50
CA GLN A 43 -11.63 -4.28 -10.01
C GLN A 43 -11.19 -4.46 -8.55
N GLY A 44 -10.38 -3.54 -8.02
CA GLY A 44 -10.02 -3.47 -6.61
C GLY A 44 -11.22 -3.30 -5.67
N LEU A 45 -12.37 -2.84 -6.16
CA LEU A 45 -13.64 -2.79 -5.41
C LEU A 45 -14.10 -4.18 -4.93
N GLY A 46 -13.64 -5.26 -5.56
CA GLY A 46 -13.90 -6.63 -5.09
C GLY A 46 -12.99 -7.09 -3.95
N GLY A 47 -11.99 -6.29 -3.55
CA GLY A 47 -11.09 -6.61 -2.45
C GLY A 47 -11.78 -6.44 -1.09
N ALA A 48 -11.63 -7.42 -0.20
CA ALA A 48 -12.41 -7.52 1.04
C ALA A 48 -12.50 -6.22 1.87
N GLU A 49 -11.37 -5.62 2.27
CA GLU A 49 -11.38 -4.42 3.11
C GLU A 49 -11.16 -3.15 2.30
N ARG A 50 -10.12 -3.15 1.47
CA ARG A 50 -9.72 -2.03 0.62
C ARG A 50 -10.81 -1.65 -0.39
N GLY A 51 -11.61 -2.61 -0.84
CA GLY A 51 -12.74 -2.38 -1.73
C GLY A 51 -13.92 -1.71 -1.01
N ILE A 52 -14.16 -2.02 0.27
CA ILE A 52 -15.18 -1.34 1.07
C ILE A 52 -14.78 0.12 1.31
N LEU A 53 -13.53 0.37 1.69
CA LEU A 53 -13.03 1.74 1.85
C LEU A 53 -13.09 2.53 0.54
N LEU A 54 -12.70 1.91 -0.59
CA LEU A 54 -12.80 2.54 -1.90
C LEU A 54 -14.26 2.89 -2.25
N GLN A 55 -15.21 1.99 -1.98
CA GLN A 55 -16.63 2.29 -2.16
C GLN A 55 -17.08 3.47 -1.29
N GLN A 56 -16.64 3.52 -0.03
CA GLN A 56 -17.02 4.58 0.90
C GLN A 56 -16.50 5.96 0.47
N VAL A 57 -15.25 6.07 -0.01
CA VAL A 57 -14.71 7.36 -0.48
C VAL A 57 -15.36 7.83 -1.79
N ILE A 58 -15.78 6.89 -2.66
CA ILE A 58 -16.56 7.19 -3.87
C ILE A 58 -17.95 7.71 -3.47
N ASP A 59 -18.66 6.99 -2.60
CA ASP A 59 -20.01 7.37 -2.15
C ASP A 59 -19.98 8.75 -1.49
N ARG A 60 -18.99 9.01 -0.63
CA ARG A 60 -18.80 10.31 0.02
C ARG A 60 -18.54 11.41 -1.01
N THR A 61 -17.69 11.16 -2.01
CA THR A 61 -17.44 12.11 -3.11
C THR A 61 -18.73 12.48 -3.83
N THR A 62 -19.56 11.50 -4.19
CA THR A 62 -20.82 11.74 -4.90
C THR A 62 -21.91 12.37 -4.03
N ASN A 63 -21.86 12.15 -2.71
CA ASN A 63 -22.78 12.79 -1.76
C ASN A 63 -22.41 14.25 -1.52
N ASP A 64 -21.12 14.53 -1.34
CA ASP A 64 -20.60 15.88 -1.11
C ASP A 64 -20.76 16.75 -2.38
N ASN A 65 -20.52 16.17 -3.56
CA ASN A 65 -20.76 16.82 -4.85
C ASN A 65 -21.56 15.93 -5.83
N PRO A 66 -22.89 16.07 -5.88
CA PRO A 66 -23.74 15.31 -6.81
C PRO A 66 -23.49 15.58 -8.30
N ARG A 67 -22.71 16.61 -8.64
CA ARG A 67 -22.30 16.92 -10.03
C ARG A 67 -20.95 16.32 -10.40
N ALA A 68 -20.27 15.65 -9.47
CA ALA A 68 -18.98 15.04 -9.72
C ALA A 68 -19.05 14.01 -10.85
N GLN A 69 -18.15 14.11 -11.83
CA GLN A 69 -17.99 13.08 -12.85
C GLN A 69 -17.08 11.98 -12.31
N VAL A 70 -17.58 10.73 -12.29
CA VAL A 70 -16.81 9.56 -11.86
C VAL A 70 -16.52 8.66 -13.07
N ILE A 71 -15.24 8.33 -13.28
CA ILE A 71 -14.79 7.42 -14.34
C ILE A 71 -14.10 6.22 -13.70
N PHE A 72 -14.44 5.02 -14.15
CA PHE A 72 -13.80 3.78 -13.73
C PHE A 72 -12.97 3.19 -14.88
N ALA A 73 -11.74 2.78 -14.57
CA ALA A 73 -10.92 1.96 -15.46
C ALA A 73 -10.67 0.59 -14.81
N SER A 74 -10.88 -0.49 -15.56
CA SER A 74 -10.61 -1.87 -15.10
C SER A 74 -10.13 -2.75 -16.25
N PRO A 75 -9.43 -3.88 -15.99
CA PRO A 75 -9.13 -4.91 -16.97
C PRO A 75 -10.38 -5.47 -17.64
N LEU A 76 -10.15 -6.27 -18.69
CA LEU A 76 -11.19 -6.88 -19.50
C LEU A 76 -12.19 -7.69 -18.64
N SER A 77 -13.35 -7.08 -18.41
CA SER A 77 -14.46 -7.63 -17.63
C SER A 77 -15.62 -8.07 -18.52
N SER A 78 -16.37 -9.07 -18.05
CA SER A 78 -17.64 -9.50 -18.63
C SER A 78 -18.86 -8.69 -18.15
N ASN A 79 -18.74 -7.91 -17.08
CA ASN A 79 -19.84 -7.19 -16.42
C ASN A 79 -19.43 -5.79 -15.89
N PRO A 80 -18.90 -4.89 -16.75
CA PRO A 80 -18.42 -3.56 -16.32
C PRO A 80 -19.51 -2.67 -15.71
N GLU A 81 -20.77 -2.85 -16.11
CA GLU A 81 -21.95 -2.14 -15.58
C GLU A 81 -22.09 -2.26 -14.05
N LEU A 82 -21.50 -3.31 -13.44
CA LEU A 82 -21.51 -3.49 -11.99
C LEU A 82 -20.87 -2.31 -11.24
N LEU A 83 -19.83 -1.70 -11.80
CA LEU A 83 -19.15 -0.53 -11.20
C LEU A 83 -20.06 0.70 -11.14
N LEU A 84 -21.10 0.72 -11.99
CA LEU A 84 -22.08 1.81 -12.09
C LEU A 84 -23.33 1.56 -11.23
N SER A 85 -23.39 0.43 -10.50
CA SER A 85 -24.57 0.03 -9.72
C SER A 85 -24.89 0.96 -8.54
N SER A 86 -23.88 1.63 -7.98
CA SER A 86 -24.03 2.58 -6.87
C SER A 86 -24.33 4.01 -7.32
N ARG A 87 -24.60 4.25 -8.61
CA ARG A 87 -24.84 5.61 -9.12
C ARG A 87 -26.08 6.24 -8.48
N PRO A 88 -26.10 7.56 -8.25
CA PRO A 88 -27.31 8.26 -7.84
C PRO A 88 -28.44 8.09 -8.87
N ALA A 89 -29.69 8.10 -8.39
CA ALA A 89 -30.87 7.98 -9.24
C ALA A 89 -30.96 9.16 -10.22
N GLY A 90 -31.22 8.86 -11.50
CA GLY A 90 -31.37 9.89 -12.55
C GLY A 90 -30.06 10.39 -13.18
N VAL A 91 -28.90 9.83 -12.80
CA VAL A 91 -27.61 10.14 -13.43
C VAL A 91 -27.37 9.25 -14.66
N ASP A 92 -26.94 9.82 -15.77
CA ASP A 92 -26.56 9.08 -16.98
C ASP A 92 -25.25 8.31 -16.79
N SER A 93 -25.18 7.08 -17.29
CA SER A 93 -24.00 6.22 -17.15
C SER A 93 -23.82 5.33 -18.37
N HIS A 94 -22.56 5.08 -18.76
CA HIS A 94 -22.21 4.25 -19.92
C HIS A 94 -21.01 3.37 -19.60
N ALA A 95 -21.06 2.10 -20.03
CA ALA A 95 -19.91 1.21 -20.00
C ALA A 95 -19.35 0.97 -21.42
N ILE A 96 -18.03 0.94 -21.54
CA ILE A 96 -17.32 0.68 -22.81
C ILE A 96 -16.36 -0.49 -22.58
N VAL A 97 -16.37 -1.46 -23.50
CA VAL A 97 -15.48 -2.63 -23.47
C VAL A 97 -14.70 -2.73 -24.77
N SER A 98 -13.39 -2.94 -24.66
CA SER A 98 -12.49 -3.20 -25.80
C SER A 98 -11.67 -4.45 -25.55
N GLU A 99 -11.58 -5.32 -26.56
CA GLU A 99 -10.77 -6.55 -26.56
C GLU A 99 -9.45 -6.39 -27.32
N ALA A 100 -9.09 -5.17 -27.72
CA ALA A 100 -7.87 -4.91 -28.46
C ALA A 100 -6.63 -5.29 -27.62
N ILE A 101 -5.89 -6.29 -28.07
CA ILE A 101 -4.61 -6.71 -27.47
C ILE A 101 -3.50 -6.02 -28.25
N THR A 102 -2.66 -5.24 -27.55
CA THR A 102 -1.55 -4.49 -28.16
C THR A 102 -0.26 -5.31 -28.27
N VAL A 103 -0.10 -6.35 -27.44
CA VAL A 103 1.05 -7.26 -27.42
C VAL A 103 0.59 -8.67 -27.07
N ASN A 104 1.05 -9.70 -27.78
CA ASN A 104 0.67 -11.09 -27.54
C ASN A 104 1.44 -11.71 -26.36
N GLN A 105 0.80 -12.60 -25.60
CA GLN A 105 1.41 -13.31 -24.48
C GLN A 105 1.57 -14.81 -24.81
N ASN A 106 2.80 -15.29 -24.89
CA ASN A 106 3.12 -16.71 -25.04
C ASN A 106 3.16 -17.39 -23.67
N LEU A 107 2.34 -18.41 -23.47
CA LEU A 107 2.33 -19.20 -22.24
C LEU A 107 3.23 -20.44 -22.40
N LEU A 108 4.29 -20.53 -21.62
CA LEU A 108 5.28 -21.61 -21.66
C LEU A 108 5.25 -22.44 -20.37
N ARG A 109 5.25 -23.76 -20.50
CA ARG A 109 5.37 -24.70 -19.38
C ARG A 109 6.78 -25.28 -19.34
N VAL A 110 7.39 -25.24 -18.15
CA VAL A 110 8.74 -25.76 -17.90
C VAL A 110 8.70 -26.83 -16.82
N GLU A 111 9.00 -28.07 -17.23
CA GLU A 111 8.83 -29.26 -16.39
C GLU A 111 10.14 -30.04 -16.25
N GLY A 112 10.26 -30.79 -15.15
CA GLY A 112 11.38 -31.69 -14.92
C GLY A 112 11.38 -32.86 -15.92
N VAL A 113 12.58 -33.34 -16.28
CA VAL A 113 12.71 -34.60 -17.04
C VAL A 113 13.02 -35.74 -16.08
N HIS A 114 12.19 -36.79 -16.11
CA HIS A 114 12.37 -37.96 -15.25
C HIS A 114 13.80 -38.54 -15.37
N ARG A 115 14.42 -38.86 -14.22
CA ARG A 115 15.81 -39.35 -14.09
C ARG A 115 16.92 -38.38 -14.59
N SER A 116 16.58 -37.15 -14.96
CA SER A 116 17.55 -36.14 -15.41
C SER A 116 17.33 -34.80 -14.68
N PRO A 117 17.77 -34.67 -13.42
CA PRO A 117 17.39 -33.55 -12.55
C PRO A 117 17.86 -32.17 -13.03
N ALA A 118 18.86 -32.10 -13.92
CA ALA A 118 19.33 -30.87 -14.56
C ALA A 118 18.61 -30.56 -15.88
N LYS A 119 17.91 -31.52 -16.50
CA LYS A 119 17.18 -31.31 -17.75
C LYS A 119 15.79 -30.77 -17.49
N ARG A 120 15.36 -29.84 -18.34
CA ARG A 120 14.01 -29.27 -18.35
C ARG A 120 13.40 -29.39 -19.73
N ARG A 121 12.10 -29.64 -19.80
CA ARG A 121 11.30 -29.64 -21.03
C ARG A 121 10.51 -28.33 -21.09
N VAL A 122 10.43 -27.74 -22.28
CA VAL A 122 9.63 -26.54 -22.56
C VAL A 122 8.52 -26.89 -23.53
N SER A 123 7.30 -26.47 -23.22
CA SER A 123 6.13 -26.60 -24.08
C SER A 123 5.37 -25.28 -24.20
N LEU A 124 4.84 -24.96 -25.38
CA LEU A 124 3.91 -23.85 -25.60
C LEU A 124 2.50 -24.31 -25.22
N VAL A 125 1.73 -23.45 -24.57
CA VAL A 125 0.29 -23.62 -24.39
C VAL A 125 -0.41 -22.69 -25.36
N HIS A 126 -1.16 -23.26 -26.30
CA HIS A 126 -1.91 -22.52 -27.30
C HIS A 126 -3.33 -23.07 -27.35
N ASP A 127 -4.33 -22.23 -27.05
CA ASP A 127 -5.75 -22.61 -26.99
C ASP A 127 -6.04 -23.87 -26.16
N GLY A 128 -5.29 -24.03 -25.07
CA GLY A 128 -5.40 -25.18 -24.16
C GLY A 128 -4.64 -26.43 -24.61
N GLU A 129 -4.09 -26.47 -25.83
CA GLU A 129 -3.23 -27.53 -26.30
C GLU A 129 -1.77 -27.31 -25.86
N ILE A 130 -1.08 -28.40 -25.53
CA ILE A 130 0.32 -28.37 -25.10
C ILE A 130 1.19 -28.85 -26.27
N ILE A 131 2.02 -27.95 -26.79
CA ILE A 131 2.90 -28.20 -27.94
C ILE A 131 4.35 -28.26 -27.43
N PRO A 132 5.01 -29.43 -27.42
CA PRO A 132 6.41 -29.53 -27.00
C PRO A 132 7.33 -28.72 -27.93
N ILE A 133 8.14 -27.83 -27.37
CA ILE A 133 9.09 -26.99 -28.13
C ILE A 133 10.50 -27.58 -28.08
N GLY A 134 10.94 -28.02 -26.90
CA GLY A 134 12.31 -28.47 -26.73
C GLY A 134 12.72 -28.82 -25.31
N LYS A 135 14.03 -28.98 -25.10
CA LYS A 135 14.65 -29.25 -23.80
C LYS A 135 15.91 -28.40 -23.63
N PHE A 136 16.21 -28.04 -22.39
CA PHE A 136 17.46 -27.36 -22.02
C PHE A 136 18.03 -27.94 -20.73
N GLU A 137 19.30 -27.62 -20.44
CA GLU A 137 20.01 -28.04 -19.23
C GLU A 137 20.29 -26.85 -18.33
N LEU A 138 20.09 -27.04 -17.02
CA LEU A 138 20.47 -26.08 -15.99
C LEU A 138 21.98 -26.19 -15.73
N LEU A 139 22.64 -25.05 -15.47
CA LEU A 139 24.06 -24.98 -15.13
C LEU A 139 24.41 -25.84 -13.90
N GLN A 140 23.49 -25.93 -12.95
CA GLN A 140 23.65 -26.73 -11.74
C GLN A 140 22.31 -27.30 -11.26
N ARG A 141 22.37 -28.33 -10.40
CA ARG A 141 21.19 -29.01 -9.87
C ARG A 141 20.40 -28.10 -8.92
N ALA A 142 19.15 -27.79 -9.29
CA ALA A 142 18.23 -27.05 -8.43
C ALA A 142 17.51 -27.98 -7.43
N THR A 143 17.92 -27.98 -6.16
CA THR A 143 17.33 -28.83 -5.12
C THR A 143 16.18 -28.16 -4.37
N ARG A 144 16.32 -26.86 -4.06
CA ARG A 144 15.34 -26.06 -3.33
C ARG A 144 14.50 -25.19 -4.27
N VAL A 145 13.32 -24.76 -3.82
CA VAL A 145 12.40 -23.93 -4.61
C VAL A 145 13.05 -22.64 -5.14
N PRO A 146 13.76 -21.83 -4.31
CA PRO A 146 14.41 -20.61 -4.83
C PRO A 146 15.42 -20.89 -5.95
N MET A 147 16.16 -21.99 -5.85
CA MET A 147 17.11 -22.41 -6.89
C MET A 147 16.39 -22.81 -8.18
N ARG A 148 15.26 -23.52 -8.09
CA ARG A 148 14.51 -23.95 -9.29
C ARG A 148 14.04 -22.76 -10.10
N LEU A 149 13.49 -21.76 -9.42
CA LEU A 149 13.02 -20.53 -10.06
C LEU A 149 14.18 -19.73 -10.64
N ALA A 150 15.21 -19.46 -9.84
CA ALA A 150 16.41 -18.72 -10.26
C ALA A 150 17.11 -19.36 -11.45
N TYR A 151 17.32 -20.68 -11.43
CA TYR A 151 18.14 -21.35 -12.43
C TYR A 151 17.40 -21.50 -13.77
N VAL A 152 16.07 -21.70 -13.73
CA VAL A 152 15.25 -21.65 -14.94
C VAL A 152 15.22 -20.23 -15.51
N ALA A 153 15.05 -19.22 -14.65
CA ALA A 153 15.07 -17.82 -15.06
C ALA A 153 16.40 -17.47 -15.74
N GLN A 154 17.54 -17.85 -15.16
CA GLN A 154 18.85 -17.60 -15.77
C GLN A 154 19.03 -18.37 -17.09
N ALA A 155 18.60 -19.63 -17.15
CA ALA A 155 18.80 -20.47 -18.35
C ALA A 155 17.98 -20.00 -19.57
N LEU A 156 16.78 -19.44 -19.35
CA LEU A 156 15.92 -18.95 -20.43
C LEU A 156 16.05 -17.43 -20.65
N GLY A 157 16.30 -16.67 -19.58
CA GLY A 157 16.50 -15.23 -19.63
C GLY A 157 17.88 -14.84 -20.17
N GLY A 158 18.91 -15.66 -19.89
CA GLY A 158 20.29 -15.43 -20.32
C GLY A 158 20.85 -14.11 -19.81
N GLU A 159 21.59 -13.42 -20.67
CA GLU A 159 22.17 -12.11 -20.37
C GLU A 159 21.30 -10.93 -20.86
N GLU A 160 20.13 -11.23 -21.45
CA GLU A 160 19.21 -10.23 -21.98
C GLU A 160 18.40 -9.57 -20.85
N GLY A 161 18.11 -8.27 -21.00
CA GLY A 161 17.29 -7.55 -20.05
C GLY A 161 15.79 -7.86 -20.14
N GLY A 162 15.03 -7.38 -19.16
CA GLY A 162 13.57 -7.49 -19.18
C GLY A 162 13.03 -8.81 -18.64
N ASN A 163 13.73 -9.47 -17.72
CA ASN A 163 13.25 -10.69 -17.07
C ASN A 163 12.68 -10.35 -15.68
N ILE A 164 11.41 -10.71 -15.45
CA ILE A 164 10.76 -10.60 -14.15
C ILE A 164 10.59 -11.99 -13.54
N VAL A 165 10.91 -12.14 -12.26
CA VAL A 165 10.72 -13.38 -11.52
C VAL A 165 9.74 -13.15 -10.38
N TYR A 166 8.55 -13.72 -10.49
CA TYR A 166 7.50 -13.56 -9.49
C TYR A 166 7.65 -14.57 -8.35
N VAL A 167 7.60 -14.09 -7.12
CA VAL A 167 7.70 -14.88 -5.88
C VAL A 167 6.63 -14.50 -4.88
N ASN A 168 6.41 -15.32 -3.85
CA ASN A 168 5.28 -15.17 -2.94
C ASN A 168 5.60 -14.36 -1.67
N GLY A 169 6.85 -13.94 -1.48
CA GLY A 169 7.22 -13.11 -0.33
C GLY A 169 8.61 -12.49 -0.42
N ALA A 170 8.84 -11.45 0.38
CA ALA A 170 10.10 -10.69 0.40
C ALA A 170 11.33 -11.54 0.71
N ASP A 171 11.23 -12.50 1.65
CA ASP A 171 12.33 -13.41 1.98
C ASP A 171 12.69 -14.35 0.83
N GLU A 172 11.69 -14.77 0.06
CA GLU A 172 11.91 -15.56 -1.16
C GLU A 172 12.52 -14.70 -2.25
N ALA A 173 12.09 -13.43 -2.39
CA ALA A 173 12.63 -12.50 -3.38
C ALA A 173 14.14 -12.28 -3.21
N GLU A 174 14.58 -12.02 -1.97
CA GLU A 174 15.99 -11.86 -1.64
C GLU A 174 16.80 -13.13 -1.96
N LYS A 175 16.27 -14.31 -1.59
CA LYS A 175 16.95 -15.59 -1.85
C LYS A 175 17.03 -15.90 -3.33
N VAL A 176 15.95 -15.73 -4.09
CA VAL A 176 15.92 -15.98 -5.53
C VAL A 176 16.86 -15.02 -6.24
N ALA A 177 16.84 -13.73 -5.90
CA ALA A 177 17.76 -12.74 -6.46
C ALA A 177 19.21 -13.12 -6.21
N GLN A 178 19.56 -13.54 -4.99
CA GLN A 178 20.92 -14.02 -4.70
C GLN A 178 21.30 -15.23 -5.56
N ASN A 179 20.41 -16.22 -5.72
CA ASN A 179 20.69 -17.40 -6.54
C ASN A 179 20.87 -17.07 -8.03
N ILE A 180 20.19 -16.02 -8.55
CA ILE A 180 20.40 -15.52 -9.92
C ILE A 180 21.74 -14.79 -10.00
N ALA A 181 22.04 -13.93 -9.02
CA ALA A 181 23.28 -13.17 -8.93
C ALA A 181 24.52 -14.08 -8.87
N ASP A 182 24.45 -15.19 -8.12
CA ASP A 182 25.51 -16.20 -8.00
C ASP A 182 25.80 -16.93 -9.34
N LEU A 183 24.84 -16.94 -10.26
CA LEU A 183 24.97 -17.50 -11.61
C LEU A 183 25.34 -16.46 -12.69
N SER A 184 25.22 -15.17 -12.36
CA SER A 184 25.37 -14.07 -13.30
C SER A 184 26.80 -13.55 -13.29
N VAL A 185 27.27 -13.07 -14.45
CA VAL A 185 28.55 -12.37 -14.54
C VAL A 185 28.37 -10.96 -13.99
N SER A 186 29.41 -10.41 -13.34
CA SER A 186 29.40 -8.99 -12.95
C SER A 186 29.11 -8.11 -14.16
N VAL A 187 28.23 -7.14 -13.98
CA VAL A 187 28.02 -6.09 -14.97
C VAL A 187 29.25 -5.18 -14.97
N ASP A 188 29.58 -4.60 -16.13
CA ASP A 188 30.57 -3.53 -16.20
C ASP A 188 30.25 -2.43 -15.17
N ALA A 189 31.28 -1.70 -14.75
CA ALA A 189 31.15 -0.68 -13.72
C ALA A 189 30.24 0.49 -14.17
N ASP A 190 28.92 0.32 -14.06
CA ASP A 190 27.90 1.32 -14.39
C ASP A 190 27.73 2.32 -13.24
N GLU A 191 27.73 3.61 -13.57
CA GLU A 191 27.64 4.69 -12.59
C GLU A 191 26.26 4.75 -11.91
N ASP A 192 25.18 4.55 -12.66
CA ASP A 192 23.83 4.59 -12.07
C ASP A 192 23.62 3.44 -11.08
N ILE A 193 24.19 2.27 -11.39
CA ILE A 193 24.16 1.12 -10.46
C ILE A 193 24.91 1.45 -9.17
N ARG A 194 26.08 2.10 -9.25
CA ARG A 194 26.83 2.55 -8.06
C ARG A 194 26.03 3.57 -7.26
N ASN A 195 25.39 4.53 -7.93
CA ASN A 195 24.58 5.56 -7.29
C ASN A 195 23.37 4.94 -6.56
N LEU A 196 22.72 3.93 -7.17
CA LEU A 196 21.65 3.18 -6.50
C LEU A 196 22.20 2.37 -5.30
N GLN A 197 23.36 1.72 -5.44
CA GLN A 197 23.98 0.99 -4.32
C GLN A 197 24.28 1.91 -3.13
N GLU A 198 24.80 3.12 -3.38
CA GLU A 198 25.04 4.14 -2.35
C GLU A 198 23.73 4.56 -1.67
N LEU A 199 22.69 4.88 -2.46
CA LEU A 199 21.37 5.22 -1.93
C LEU A 199 20.80 4.10 -1.06
N VAL A 200 20.88 2.84 -1.52
CA VAL A 200 20.38 1.67 -0.78
C VAL A 200 21.09 1.52 0.56
N ARG A 201 22.42 1.64 0.58
CA ARG A 201 23.23 1.49 1.80
C ARG A 201 22.96 2.60 2.80
N THR A 202 22.72 3.82 2.32
CA THR A 202 22.48 5.01 3.16
C THR A 202 21.04 5.10 3.64
N ALA A 203 20.07 4.97 2.73
CA ALA A 203 18.65 5.17 3.03
C ALA A 203 18.01 3.97 3.75
N VAL A 204 18.42 2.73 3.42
CA VAL A 204 17.87 1.52 4.07
C VAL A 204 18.84 1.00 5.11
N HIS A 205 19.95 0.39 4.70
CA HIS A 205 20.94 -0.16 5.63
C HIS A 205 22.18 -0.69 4.86
N PRO A 206 23.43 -0.55 5.36
CA PRO A 206 24.63 -1.01 4.66
C PRO A 206 24.68 -2.51 4.33
N ARG A 207 24.06 -3.33 5.19
CA ARG A 207 23.94 -4.80 5.04
C ARG A 207 22.67 -5.27 4.32
N TYR A 208 22.00 -4.39 3.58
CA TYR A 208 20.85 -4.79 2.79
C TYR A 208 21.31 -5.43 1.48
N SER A 209 20.92 -6.69 1.24
CA SER A 209 21.44 -7.53 0.15
C SER A 209 21.16 -6.99 -1.25
N LEU A 210 20.22 -6.04 -1.39
CA LEU A 210 19.94 -5.38 -2.67
C LEU A 210 21.19 -4.74 -3.25
N ALA A 211 21.99 -4.06 -2.42
CA ALA A 211 23.21 -3.41 -2.88
C ALA A 211 24.21 -4.40 -3.48
N ASP A 212 24.25 -5.63 -2.97
CA ASP A 212 25.20 -6.65 -3.41
C ASP A 212 24.75 -7.32 -4.72
N VAL A 213 23.46 -7.61 -4.89
CA VAL A 213 22.95 -8.24 -6.12
C VAL A 213 22.92 -7.29 -7.33
N LEU A 214 22.86 -5.98 -7.08
CA LEU A 214 22.83 -4.94 -8.13
C LEU A 214 24.06 -4.98 -9.04
N GLU A 215 25.25 -5.32 -8.52
CA GLU A 215 26.48 -5.44 -9.30
C GLU A 215 26.43 -6.57 -10.35
N LYS A 216 25.48 -7.50 -10.20
CA LYS A 216 25.23 -8.62 -11.11
C LYS A 216 24.08 -8.35 -12.08
N GLY A 217 23.56 -7.13 -12.11
CA GLY A 217 22.39 -6.78 -12.93
C GLY A 217 21.12 -7.45 -12.41
N VAL A 218 21.07 -7.77 -11.13
CA VAL A 218 19.92 -8.40 -10.47
C VAL A 218 19.39 -7.44 -9.41
N ALA A 219 18.07 -7.31 -9.31
CA ALA A 219 17.44 -6.58 -8.23
C ALA A 219 16.25 -7.36 -7.69
N PHE A 220 15.77 -6.96 -6.52
CA PHE A 220 14.49 -7.42 -6.00
C PHE A 220 13.65 -6.24 -5.52
N HIS A 221 12.34 -6.41 -5.59
CA HIS A 221 11.36 -5.36 -5.32
C HIS A 221 10.12 -5.96 -4.62
N TYR A 222 9.80 -5.42 -3.44
CA TYR A 222 8.56 -5.68 -2.73
C TYR A 222 8.01 -4.39 -2.10
N GLY A 223 6.72 -4.38 -1.76
CA GLY A 223 5.91 -3.16 -1.62
C GLY A 223 6.31 -2.16 -0.55
N ASN A 224 6.90 -2.64 0.55
CA ASN A 224 7.28 -1.80 1.67
C ASN A 224 8.68 -1.16 1.51
N MET A 225 9.32 -1.30 0.35
CA MET A 225 10.58 -0.61 0.06
C MET A 225 10.38 0.90 -0.16
N PRO A 226 11.35 1.75 0.23
CA PRO A 226 11.27 3.19 -0.01
C PRO A 226 11.04 3.54 -1.49
N LEU A 227 10.16 4.52 -1.75
CA LEU A 227 9.75 4.90 -3.10
C LEU A 227 10.95 5.28 -3.99
N ALA A 228 11.92 6.05 -3.47
CA ALA A 228 13.12 6.44 -4.21
C ALA A 228 13.91 5.25 -4.73
N ILE A 229 14.02 4.17 -3.94
CA ILE A 229 14.71 2.94 -4.36
C ILE A 229 13.88 2.18 -5.40
N ARG A 230 12.55 2.08 -5.20
CA ARG A 230 11.66 1.40 -6.15
C ARG A 230 11.67 2.10 -7.52
N ALA A 231 11.51 3.41 -7.54
CA ALA A 231 11.52 4.22 -8.75
C ALA A 231 12.84 4.07 -9.53
N GLU A 232 13.98 4.07 -8.82
CA GLU A 232 15.27 3.90 -9.48
C GLU A 232 15.49 2.47 -10.00
N ILE A 233 15.08 1.43 -9.25
CA ILE A 233 15.06 0.05 -9.77
C ILE A 233 14.22 -0.04 -11.03
N GLU A 234 13.04 0.58 -11.04
CA GLU A 234 12.12 0.58 -12.18
C GLU A 234 12.74 1.28 -13.40
N ARG A 235 13.37 2.43 -13.20
CA ARG A 235 14.10 3.18 -14.24
C ARG A 235 15.22 2.33 -14.84
N LEU A 236 16.09 1.78 -14.00
CA LEU A 236 17.25 0.98 -14.42
C LEU A 236 16.84 -0.34 -15.09
N PHE A 237 15.75 -0.96 -14.65
CA PHE A 237 15.15 -2.10 -15.34
C PHE A 237 14.60 -1.72 -16.71
N GLY A 238 13.90 -0.57 -16.81
CA GLY A 238 13.40 -0.03 -18.08
C GLY A 238 14.50 0.26 -19.11
N LEU A 239 15.66 0.71 -18.62
CA LEU A 239 16.89 0.94 -19.39
C LEU A 239 17.67 -0.35 -19.72
N GLY A 240 17.32 -1.49 -19.11
CA GLY A 240 18.01 -2.77 -19.30
C GLY A 240 19.33 -2.93 -18.53
N LYS A 241 19.65 -1.99 -17.63
CA LYS A 241 20.81 -2.08 -16.72
C LYS A 241 20.60 -3.15 -15.64
N ILE A 242 19.34 -3.32 -15.21
CA ILE A 242 18.92 -4.47 -14.41
C ILE A 242 18.31 -5.51 -15.37
N LYS A 243 18.91 -6.70 -15.41
CA LYS A 243 18.50 -7.80 -16.29
C LYS A 243 17.39 -8.63 -15.69
N PHE A 244 17.48 -8.91 -14.39
CA PHE A 244 16.52 -9.69 -13.63
C PHE A 244 15.95 -8.87 -12.48
N LEU A 245 14.62 -8.79 -12.42
CA LEU A 245 13.90 -8.17 -11.31
C LEU A 245 13.02 -9.22 -10.63
N VAL A 246 13.34 -9.53 -9.36
CA VAL A 246 12.57 -10.47 -8.55
C VAL A 246 11.53 -9.73 -7.73
N CYS A 247 10.24 -10.00 -7.92
CA CYS A 247 9.19 -9.22 -7.29
C CYS A 247 8.05 -10.05 -6.70
N THR A 248 7.33 -9.47 -5.75
CA THR A 248 6.13 -10.07 -5.15
C THR A 248 4.85 -9.61 -5.85
N SER A 249 3.68 -9.82 -5.22
CA SER A 249 2.37 -9.34 -5.68
C SER A 249 2.29 -7.83 -5.94
N THR A 250 3.27 -7.04 -5.51
CA THR A 250 3.31 -5.60 -5.79
C THR A 250 3.44 -5.28 -7.26
N LEU A 251 3.94 -6.23 -8.07
CA LEU A 251 3.88 -6.09 -9.51
C LEU A 251 2.43 -6.01 -10.00
N LEU A 252 1.47 -6.68 -9.35
CA LEU A 252 0.06 -6.64 -9.75
C LEU A 252 -0.61 -5.28 -9.47
N GLU A 253 -0.12 -4.54 -8.48
CA GLU A 253 -0.83 -3.41 -7.86
C GLU A 253 -0.34 -2.03 -8.35
N GLY A 254 -0.07 -1.89 -9.66
CA GLY A 254 0.08 -0.57 -10.30
C GLY A 254 1.50 -0.15 -10.68
N VAL A 255 2.49 -1.05 -10.65
CA VAL A 255 3.85 -0.74 -11.13
C VAL A 255 3.94 -0.96 -12.65
N ASN A 256 4.12 0.09 -13.45
CA ASN A 256 4.23 -0.02 -14.91
C ASN A 256 5.61 -0.54 -15.37
N LEU A 257 5.87 -1.83 -15.11
CA LEU A 257 7.08 -2.53 -15.54
C LEU A 257 6.78 -3.53 -16.66
N PRO A 258 6.71 -3.08 -17.92
CA PRO A 258 6.62 -4.00 -19.03
C PRO A 258 7.94 -4.74 -19.19
N CYS A 259 7.88 -6.05 -19.33
CA CYS A 259 9.04 -6.93 -19.38
C CYS A 259 8.93 -7.92 -20.54
N ARG A 260 10.05 -8.51 -20.95
CA ARG A 260 10.08 -9.50 -22.03
C ARG A 260 9.54 -10.85 -21.58
N THR A 261 9.94 -11.28 -20.38
CA THR A 261 9.61 -12.61 -19.84
C THR A 261 9.30 -12.55 -18.36
N ILE A 262 8.22 -13.23 -17.95
CA ILE A 262 7.84 -13.44 -16.55
C ILE A 262 8.06 -14.91 -16.19
N PHE A 263 8.76 -15.18 -15.10
CA PHE A 263 8.95 -16.52 -14.53
C PHE A 263 8.12 -16.66 -13.25
N VAL A 264 7.30 -17.71 -13.18
CA VAL A 264 6.37 -17.94 -12.07
C VAL A 264 6.36 -19.43 -11.65
N ARG A 265 6.16 -19.65 -10.35
CA ARG A 265 5.97 -20.99 -9.77
C ARG A 265 4.98 -20.91 -8.61
N ASN A 266 3.81 -21.55 -8.75
CA ASN A 266 2.72 -21.48 -7.75
C ASN A 266 2.47 -20.05 -7.25
N PRO A 267 2.12 -19.11 -8.14
CA PRO A 267 1.94 -17.73 -7.74
C PRO A 267 0.77 -17.62 -6.77
N GLN A 268 0.98 -16.87 -5.70
CA GLN A 268 -0.02 -16.55 -4.67
C GLN A 268 -0.22 -15.04 -4.62
N LYS A 269 -1.43 -14.62 -4.21
CA LYS A 269 -1.73 -13.23 -3.89
C LYS A 269 -1.69 -13.04 -2.38
N GLY A 270 -0.56 -12.55 -1.88
CA GLY A 270 -0.26 -12.59 -0.46
C GLY A 270 0.11 -14.00 0.01
N ARG A 271 0.05 -14.26 1.32
CA ARG A 271 0.43 -15.57 1.89
C ARG A 271 -0.78 -16.49 1.97
N GLY A 272 -0.66 -17.68 1.39
CA GLY A 272 -1.62 -18.77 1.56
C GLY A 272 -2.85 -18.71 0.63
N ASN A 273 -2.94 -17.69 -0.24
CA ASN A 273 -4.02 -17.56 -1.20
C ASN A 273 -3.49 -17.79 -2.61
N PRO A 274 -3.79 -18.94 -3.25
CA PRO A 274 -3.45 -19.17 -4.65
C PRO A 274 -3.99 -18.05 -5.54
N MET A 275 -3.20 -17.64 -6.53
CA MET A 275 -3.59 -16.61 -7.47
C MET A 275 -4.83 -17.05 -8.25
N SER A 276 -5.79 -16.12 -8.44
CA SER A 276 -6.93 -16.36 -9.32
C SER A 276 -6.50 -16.29 -10.79
N GLU A 277 -7.30 -16.87 -11.69
CA GLU A 277 -7.04 -16.77 -13.14
C GLU A 277 -7.00 -15.31 -13.60
N ALA A 278 -7.85 -14.44 -13.04
CA ALA A 278 -7.86 -13.01 -13.34
C ALA A 278 -6.56 -12.31 -12.89
N ASP A 279 -6.10 -12.56 -11.66
CA ASP A 279 -4.84 -12.02 -11.17
C ASP A 279 -3.64 -12.52 -12.01
N PHE A 280 -3.67 -13.78 -12.47
CA PHE A 280 -2.64 -14.33 -13.34
C PHE A 280 -2.60 -13.61 -14.69
N TRP A 281 -3.76 -13.38 -15.33
CA TRP A 281 -3.78 -12.67 -16.61
C TRP A 281 -3.41 -11.18 -16.49
N ASN A 282 -3.68 -10.57 -15.33
CA ASN A 282 -3.17 -9.23 -15.02
C ASN A 282 -1.63 -9.23 -14.89
N LEU A 283 -1.05 -10.26 -14.27
CA LEU A 283 0.41 -10.47 -14.24
C LEU A 283 0.96 -10.66 -15.66
N ALA A 284 0.36 -11.57 -16.42
CA ALA A 284 0.78 -11.92 -17.78
C ALA A 284 0.71 -10.73 -18.74
N GLY A 285 -0.25 -9.81 -18.56
CA GLY A 285 -0.35 -8.58 -19.34
C GLY A 285 0.86 -7.65 -19.22
N ARG A 286 1.73 -7.84 -18.23
CA ARG A 286 3.00 -7.11 -18.08
C ARG A 286 4.13 -7.72 -18.91
N ALA A 287 3.92 -8.89 -19.49
CA ALA A 287 4.83 -9.49 -20.46
C ALA A 287 4.52 -8.94 -21.86
N GLY A 288 5.54 -8.34 -22.47
CA GLY A 288 5.51 -7.71 -23.77
C GLY A 288 5.55 -6.18 -23.67
N ARG A 289 6.63 -5.58 -24.18
CA ARG A 289 6.82 -4.11 -24.16
C ARG A 289 6.23 -3.47 -25.41
N TRP A 290 5.06 -2.81 -25.30
CA TRP A 290 4.47 -2.10 -26.44
C TRP A 290 5.47 -1.11 -27.06
N GLY A 291 5.60 -1.15 -28.39
CA GLY A 291 6.57 -0.35 -29.14
C GLY A 291 8.01 -0.89 -29.16
N LYS A 292 8.33 -1.95 -28.40
CA LYS A 292 9.64 -2.64 -28.44
C LYS A 292 9.53 -4.10 -28.85
N GLU A 293 8.51 -4.81 -28.36
CA GLU A 293 8.30 -6.23 -28.56
C GLU A 293 6.87 -6.48 -29.05
N PHE A 294 6.70 -7.40 -30.01
CA PHE A 294 5.37 -7.84 -30.48
C PHE A 294 4.79 -9.00 -29.65
N GLN A 295 5.62 -9.61 -28.79
CA GLN A 295 5.24 -10.73 -27.94
C GLN A 295 6.01 -10.70 -26.62
N GLY A 296 5.38 -11.15 -25.54
CA GLY A 296 6.00 -11.43 -24.25
C GLY A 296 5.82 -12.89 -23.84
N ASN A 297 6.71 -13.40 -22.98
CA ASN A 297 6.64 -14.79 -22.52
C ASN A 297 6.24 -14.87 -21.04
N ILE A 298 5.42 -15.86 -20.70
CA ILE A 298 5.12 -16.23 -19.32
C ILE A 298 5.51 -17.69 -19.13
N VAL A 299 6.44 -17.93 -18.23
CA VAL A 299 7.07 -19.22 -17.99
C VAL A 299 6.58 -19.79 -16.66
N CYS A 300 5.69 -20.78 -16.73
CA CYS A 300 5.18 -21.54 -15.59
C CYS A 300 6.08 -22.75 -15.31
N ILE A 301 6.62 -22.82 -14.10
CA ILE A 301 7.61 -23.83 -13.70
C ILE A 301 6.97 -24.91 -12.81
N ASP A 302 7.45 -26.14 -12.94
CA ASP A 302 7.01 -27.32 -12.17
C ASP A 302 5.49 -27.58 -12.36
N THR A 303 4.98 -27.44 -13.59
CA THR A 303 3.54 -27.63 -13.90
C THR A 303 3.11 -29.10 -13.92
N ASP A 304 4.06 -30.02 -13.79
CA ASP A 304 3.84 -31.47 -13.69
C ASP A 304 3.43 -31.93 -12.28
N ASP A 305 3.45 -31.01 -11.30
CA ASP A 305 2.94 -31.22 -9.95
C ASP A 305 1.48 -30.70 -9.84
N PRO A 306 0.46 -31.58 -9.83
CA PRO A 306 -0.94 -31.18 -9.82
C PRO A 306 -1.35 -30.49 -8.51
N ASP A 307 -0.67 -30.76 -7.39
CA ASP A 307 -0.97 -30.13 -6.10
C ASP A 307 -0.41 -28.71 -6.01
N LEU A 308 0.54 -28.38 -6.89
CA LEU A 308 1.24 -27.09 -6.89
C LEU A 308 0.45 -25.99 -7.59
N TRP A 309 -0.37 -26.33 -8.59
CA TRP A 309 -1.06 -25.37 -9.45
C TRP A 309 -2.59 -25.59 -9.45
N PRO A 310 -3.31 -25.10 -8.43
CA PRO A 310 -4.76 -25.28 -8.36
C PRO A 310 -5.52 -24.59 -9.50
N ASN A 311 -4.97 -23.47 -10.00
CA ASN A 311 -5.55 -22.67 -11.07
C ASN A 311 -4.56 -22.51 -12.24
N LEU A 312 -4.02 -23.62 -12.76
CA LEU A 312 -3.06 -23.56 -13.87
C LEU A 312 -3.73 -22.94 -15.12
N PRO A 313 -3.24 -21.81 -15.64
CA PRO A 313 -3.87 -21.13 -16.76
C PRO A 313 -3.64 -21.89 -18.08
N THR A 314 -4.62 -21.75 -18.97
CA THR A 314 -4.61 -22.38 -20.31
C THR A 314 -4.99 -21.41 -21.41
N THR A 315 -6.01 -20.58 -21.17
CA THR A 315 -6.54 -19.61 -22.15
C THR A 315 -6.96 -18.33 -21.42
N ARG A 316 -6.80 -17.17 -22.07
CA ARG A 316 -7.26 -15.89 -21.51
C ARG A 316 -8.78 -15.80 -21.57
N ARG A 317 -9.41 -15.52 -20.44
CA ARG A 317 -10.87 -15.37 -20.31
C ARG A 317 -11.21 -14.01 -19.69
N ARG A 318 -12.41 -13.49 -19.99
CA ARG A 318 -12.93 -12.29 -19.34
C ARG A 318 -13.15 -12.59 -17.85
N SER A 319 -12.74 -11.68 -16.98
CA SER A 319 -13.02 -11.79 -15.55
C SER A 319 -14.44 -11.31 -15.23
N GLN A 320 -15.01 -11.85 -14.15
CA GLN A 320 -16.21 -11.27 -13.55
C GLN A 320 -15.78 -10.31 -12.44
N LEU A 321 -16.25 -9.07 -12.51
CA LEU A 321 -16.12 -8.11 -11.44
C LEU A 321 -17.05 -8.48 -10.29
N SER A 322 -16.64 -8.07 -9.09
CA SER A 322 -17.42 -8.19 -7.88
C SER A 322 -17.18 -6.98 -7.00
N LEU A 323 -18.14 -6.63 -6.14
CA LEU A 323 -18.01 -5.58 -5.14
C LEU A 323 -17.95 -6.21 -3.75
N ALA A 324 -16.98 -5.81 -2.93
CA ALA A 324 -16.81 -6.35 -1.59
C ALA A 324 -18.04 -6.11 -0.70
N THR A 325 -18.69 -4.96 -0.87
CA THR A 325 -19.95 -4.60 -0.20
C THR A 325 -21.09 -5.56 -0.57
N GLN A 326 -21.24 -5.93 -1.84
CA GLN A 326 -22.24 -6.92 -2.26
C GLN A 326 -21.87 -8.34 -1.83
N GLN A 327 -20.59 -8.72 -1.96
CA GLN A 327 -20.13 -10.06 -1.56
C GLN A 327 -20.36 -10.36 -0.09
N GLY A 328 -20.06 -9.41 0.80
CA GLY A 328 -20.26 -9.60 2.24
C GLY A 328 -21.74 -9.65 2.64
N VAL A 329 -22.65 -9.15 1.79
CA VAL A 329 -24.10 -9.26 2.00
C VAL A 329 -24.66 -10.54 1.35
N LEU A 330 -24.13 -10.98 0.21
CA LEU A 330 -24.51 -12.25 -0.42
C LEU A 330 -24.02 -13.48 0.36
N ARG A 331 -22.96 -13.33 1.14
CA ARG A 331 -22.43 -14.34 2.08
C ARG A 331 -22.46 -13.76 3.49
N PRO A 332 -23.64 -13.68 4.14
CA PRO A 332 -23.81 -12.89 5.34
C PRO A 332 -23.34 -13.56 6.62
N GLU A 333 -22.99 -14.84 6.59
CA GLU A 333 -22.60 -15.60 7.77
C GLU A 333 -21.47 -14.91 8.57
N PRO A 334 -20.39 -14.38 7.93
CA PRO A 334 -19.34 -13.70 8.66
C PRO A 334 -19.75 -12.38 9.31
N ILE A 335 -20.70 -11.62 8.74
CA ILE A 335 -21.18 -10.37 9.33
C ILE A 335 -22.25 -10.62 10.40
N LEU A 336 -23.12 -11.61 10.19
CA LEU A 336 -24.07 -12.05 11.20
C LEU A 336 -23.35 -12.64 12.41
N ASP A 337 -22.32 -13.47 12.21
CA ASP A 337 -21.46 -13.96 13.28
C ASP A 337 -20.79 -12.81 14.03
N TYR A 338 -20.38 -11.75 13.33
CA TYR A 338 -19.80 -10.57 13.96
C TYR A 338 -20.83 -9.85 14.86
N VAL A 339 -22.06 -9.63 14.37
CA VAL A 339 -23.15 -9.03 15.16
C VAL A 339 -23.53 -9.92 16.36
N ARG A 340 -23.72 -11.23 16.14
CA ARG A 340 -24.15 -12.20 17.16
C ARG A 340 -23.12 -12.46 18.24
N ASN A 341 -21.83 -12.31 17.93
CA ASN A 341 -20.74 -12.43 18.91
C ASN A 341 -20.39 -11.08 19.55
N ASP A 342 -21.38 -10.20 19.74
CA ASP A 342 -21.20 -8.87 20.32
C ASP A 342 -20.04 -8.11 19.67
N PHE A 343 -19.96 -8.08 18.34
CA PHE A 343 -18.96 -7.31 17.61
C PHE A 343 -17.50 -7.65 18.00
N ALA A 344 -17.25 -8.89 18.43
CA ALA A 344 -15.91 -9.34 18.82
C ALA A 344 -15.00 -9.48 17.59
N LEU A 345 -13.83 -8.86 17.64
CA LEU A 345 -12.85 -8.92 16.56
C LEU A 345 -12.00 -10.20 16.64
N LYS A 346 -11.99 -10.96 15.55
CA LYS A 346 -11.13 -12.14 15.38
C LYS A 346 -9.74 -11.78 14.82
N SER A 347 -9.64 -10.67 14.10
CA SER A 347 -8.42 -10.16 13.45
C SER A 347 -8.47 -8.63 13.36
N SER A 348 -7.32 -8.00 13.13
CA SER A 348 -7.18 -6.54 12.97
C SER A 348 -7.83 -6.02 11.70
N ASN A 349 -8.00 -6.95 10.77
CA ASN A 349 -8.44 -6.75 9.42
C ASN A 349 -9.65 -7.66 9.23
N SER A 350 -10.81 -7.19 9.68
CA SER A 350 -12.10 -7.87 9.60
C SER A 350 -12.96 -7.25 8.50
N PRO A 351 -13.19 -7.94 7.36
CA PRO A 351 -14.13 -7.49 6.34
C PRO A 351 -15.54 -7.25 6.90
N SER A 352 -15.95 -8.05 7.91
CA SER A 352 -17.24 -7.89 8.59
C SER A 352 -17.35 -6.58 9.36
N GLU A 353 -16.27 -6.16 10.05
CA GLU A 353 -16.25 -4.87 10.75
C GLU A 353 -16.34 -3.72 9.74
N ASN A 354 -15.54 -3.77 8.68
CA ASN A 354 -15.55 -2.73 7.65
C ASN A 354 -16.93 -2.62 6.97
N LEU A 355 -17.57 -3.75 6.65
CA LEU A 355 -18.91 -3.75 6.07
C LEU A 355 -19.96 -3.22 7.03
N PHE A 356 -19.91 -3.61 8.32
CA PHE A 356 -20.82 -3.10 9.33
C PHE A 356 -20.64 -1.59 9.55
N SER A 357 -19.39 -1.13 9.65
CA SER A 357 -19.04 0.30 9.75
C SER A 357 -19.57 1.10 8.55
N TYR A 358 -19.42 0.57 7.34
CA TYR A 358 -19.97 1.18 6.12
C TYR A 358 -21.51 1.29 6.14
N LEU A 359 -22.21 0.23 6.58
CA LEU A 359 -23.67 0.26 6.73
C LEU A 359 -24.11 1.29 7.79
N ALA A 360 -23.43 1.34 8.93
CA ALA A 360 -23.71 2.29 9.99
C ALA A 360 -23.46 3.74 9.54
N ALA A 361 -22.39 3.99 8.79
CA ALA A 361 -22.10 5.31 8.22
C ALA A 361 -23.17 5.76 7.21
N LYS A 362 -23.65 4.86 6.34
CA LYS A 362 -24.77 5.16 5.44
C LYS A 362 -26.04 5.50 6.19
N HIS A 363 -26.38 4.71 7.20
CA HIS A 363 -27.57 4.96 8.01
C HIS A 363 -27.49 6.28 8.78
N ALA A 364 -26.34 6.57 9.41
CA ALA A 364 -26.11 7.83 10.12
C ALA A 364 -26.18 9.06 9.20
N ALA A 365 -25.79 8.91 7.93
CA ALA A 365 -25.93 9.96 6.91
C ALA A 365 -27.35 10.10 6.34
N GLY A 366 -28.33 9.32 6.84
CA GLY A 366 -29.70 9.31 6.32
C GLY A 366 -29.87 8.64 4.97
N ALA A 367 -28.86 7.89 4.48
CA ALA A 367 -28.94 7.17 3.22
C ALA A 367 -29.69 5.84 3.39
N ASP A 368 -30.37 5.42 2.33
CA ASP A 368 -31.06 4.13 2.32
C ASP A 368 -30.08 2.96 2.25
N ILE A 369 -30.15 2.07 3.25
CA ILE A 369 -29.38 0.82 3.31
C ILE A 369 -30.15 -0.37 2.74
N GLU A 370 -31.46 -0.22 2.47
CA GLU A 370 -32.32 -1.31 1.96
C GLU A 370 -31.90 -1.78 0.58
N GLY A 371 -31.42 -0.88 -0.28
CA GLY A 371 -30.87 -1.26 -1.58
C GLY A 371 -29.77 -2.31 -1.50
N LEU A 372 -28.93 -2.27 -0.45
CA LEU A 372 -27.91 -3.28 -0.20
C LEU A 372 -28.50 -4.48 0.55
N LEU A 373 -29.22 -4.25 1.65
CA LEU A 373 -29.76 -5.32 2.50
C LEU A 373 -30.76 -6.21 1.76
N SER A 374 -31.51 -5.69 0.79
CA SER A 374 -32.44 -6.48 -0.03
C SER A 374 -31.78 -7.62 -0.81
N GLN A 375 -30.45 -7.60 -0.96
CA GLN A 375 -29.65 -8.64 -1.61
C GLN A 375 -29.40 -9.86 -0.70
N LEU A 376 -29.60 -9.73 0.63
CA LEU A 376 -29.48 -10.84 1.58
C LEU A 376 -30.47 -11.95 1.22
N PRO A 377 -30.09 -13.24 1.22
CA PRO A 377 -31.02 -14.31 0.86
C PRO A 377 -32.24 -14.43 1.80
N SER A 378 -32.07 -14.16 3.09
CA SER A 378 -33.05 -14.41 4.15
C SER A 378 -33.68 -13.12 4.67
N HIS A 379 -35.01 -13.09 4.76
CA HIS A 379 -35.73 -11.95 5.35
C HIS A 379 -35.43 -11.79 6.86
N ALA A 380 -35.15 -12.89 7.57
CA ALA A 380 -34.80 -12.82 8.99
C ALA A 380 -33.43 -12.16 9.18
N ASP A 381 -32.44 -12.57 8.38
CA ASP A 381 -31.08 -12.00 8.44
C ASP A 381 -31.07 -10.52 8.04
N ARG A 382 -31.93 -10.12 7.08
CA ARG A 382 -32.17 -8.70 6.73
C ARG A 382 -32.64 -7.88 7.92
N ALA A 383 -33.66 -8.38 8.61
CA ALA A 383 -34.23 -7.69 9.77
C ALA A 383 -33.23 -7.61 10.92
N GLU A 384 -32.49 -8.69 11.18
CA GLU A 384 -31.46 -8.75 12.23
C GLU A 384 -30.35 -7.73 11.98
N LEU A 385 -29.77 -7.71 10.76
CA LEU A 385 -28.68 -6.79 10.44
C LEU A 385 -29.14 -5.33 10.42
N ARG A 386 -30.34 -5.06 9.89
CA ARG A 386 -30.96 -3.71 9.93
C ARG A 386 -31.11 -3.23 11.37
N GLN A 387 -31.75 -4.05 12.21
CA GLN A 387 -32.00 -3.71 13.59
C GLN A 387 -30.69 -3.47 14.35
N ALA A 388 -29.66 -4.29 14.10
CA ALA A 388 -28.34 -4.10 14.70
C ALA A 388 -27.70 -2.77 14.29
N VAL A 389 -27.79 -2.39 13.01
CA VAL A 389 -27.26 -1.09 12.52
C VAL A 389 -28.04 0.07 13.14
N GLU A 390 -29.36 0.05 13.08
CA GLU A 390 -30.22 1.10 13.64
C GLU A 390 -29.99 1.27 15.14
N GLN A 391 -29.93 0.16 15.88
CA GLN A 391 -29.69 0.19 17.31
C GLN A 391 -28.31 0.78 17.64
N VAL A 392 -27.24 0.31 16.99
CA VAL A 392 -25.88 0.79 17.25
C VAL A 392 -25.72 2.28 16.93
N VAL A 393 -26.37 2.79 15.89
CA VAL A 393 -26.32 4.22 15.53
C VAL A 393 -27.15 5.07 16.50
N ASN A 394 -28.32 4.59 16.92
CA ASN A 394 -29.20 5.30 17.86
C ASN A 394 -28.67 5.31 19.31
N ASP A 395 -28.03 4.22 19.74
CA ASP A 395 -27.47 4.06 21.08
C ASP A 395 -26.09 4.72 21.23
N ALA A 396 -25.52 5.28 20.15
CA ALA A 396 -24.21 5.95 20.20
C ALA A 396 -24.28 7.21 21.07
N GLU A 397 -23.42 7.28 22.09
CA GLU A 397 -23.37 8.43 23.02
C GLU A 397 -22.30 9.45 22.62
N PHE A 398 -21.99 9.51 21.33
CA PHE A 398 -21.07 10.46 20.70
C PHE A 398 -21.70 10.99 19.41
N PRO A 399 -21.23 12.13 18.86
CA PRO A 399 -21.80 12.71 17.65
C PRO A 399 -21.80 11.72 16.47
N GLN A 400 -22.96 11.52 15.82
CA GLN A 400 -23.13 10.52 14.76
C GLN A 400 -22.24 10.81 13.54
N GLU A 401 -21.82 12.07 13.34
CA GLU A 401 -20.88 12.47 12.29
C GLU A 401 -19.52 11.75 12.43
N LEU A 402 -19.14 11.33 13.65
CA LEU A 402 -17.91 10.55 13.88
C LEU A 402 -17.97 9.15 13.27
N ILE A 403 -19.17 8.57 13.08
CA ILE A 403 -19.35 7.26 12.44
C ILE A 403 -18.94 7.34 10.97
N ALA A 404 -19.39 8.39 10.27
CA ALA A 404 -19.02 8.62 8.88
C ALA A 404 -17.56 9.07 8.73
N ARG A 405 -17.05 9.82 9.72
CA ARG A 405 -15.66 10.25 9.78
C ARG A 405 -14.72 9.06 9.83
N HIS A 406 -14.86 8.16 10.80
CA HIS A 406 -13.89 7.08 11.08
C HIS A 406 -14.22 5.78 10.34
N ALA A 407 -14.00 5.79 9.01
CA ALA A 407 -14.34 4.66 8.13
C ALA A 407 -13.64 3.35 8.53
N GLY A 408 -14.40 2.26 8.51
CA GLY A 408 -13.88 0.94 8.82
C GLY A 408 -13.54 0.73 10.31
N ILE A 409 -14.01 1.61 11.20
CA ILE A 409 -14.07 1.39 12.64
C ILE A 409 -15.53 1.21 13.02
N SER A 410 -15.86 0.17 13.79
CA SER A 410 -17.23 -0.01 14.26
C SER A 410 -17.63 1.05 15.30
N PRO A 411 -18.85 1.62 15.24
CA PRO A 411 -19.35 2.50 16.29
C PRO A 411 -19.38 1.84 17.68
N VAL A 412 -19.53 0.51 17.73
CA VAL A 412 -19.46 -0.26 18.97
C VAL A 412 -18.06 -0.18 19.59
N SER A 413 -17.01 -0.28 18.78
CA SER A 413 -15.62 -0.10 19.22
C SER A 413 -15.36 1.33 19.73
N MET A 414 -15.95 2.34 19.08
CA MET A 414 -15.88 3.73 19.54
C MET A 414 -16.59 3.92 20.90
N GLN A 415 -17.79 3.34 21.07
CA GLN A 415 -18.53 3.39 22.33
C GLN A 415 -17.77 2.67 23.46
N ARG A 416 -17.11 1.53 23.16
CA ARG A 416 -16.24 0.82 24.12
C ARG A 416 -15.06 1.69 24.57
N LEU A 417 -14.43 2.42 23.64
CA LEU A 417 -13.37 3.35 23.96
C LEU A 417 -13.86 4.50 24.86
N LEU A 418 -14.99 5.11 24.54
CA LEU A 418 -15.59 6.16 25.36
C LEU A 418 -15.91 5.66 26.78
N THR A 419 -16.53 4.48 26.86
CA THR A 419 -16.80 3.79 28.13
C THR A 419 -15.53 3.51 28.92
N LYS A 420 -14.43 3.12 28.25
CA LYS A 420 -13.13 2.90 28.89
C LYS A 420 -12.58 4.17 29.52
N PHE A 421 -12.65 5.31 28.84
CA PHE A 421 -12.22 6.60 29.39
C PHE A 421 -13.04 6.99 30.62
N ARG A 422 -14.37 6.81 30.56
CA ARG A 422 -15.27 7.06 31.70
C ARG A 422 -14.94 6.17 32.90
N ASN A 423 -14.72 4.88 32.68
CA ASN A 423 -14.42 3.92 33.75
C ASN A 423 -13.05 4.15 34.40
N ASP A 424 -12.03 4.50 33.61
CA ASP A 424 -10.71 4.82 34.14
C ASP A 424 -10.70 6.13 34.93
N ALA A 425 -11.65 7.04 34.63
CA ALA A 425 -11.83 8.32 35.29
C ALA A 425 -10.57 9.19 35.39
N LYS A 426 -9.61 8.99 34.47
CA LYS A 426 -8.36 9.76 34.38
C LYS A 426 -8.62 11.21 33.97
N ASP A 427 -7.68 12.08 34.32
CA ASP A 427 -7.68 13.44 33.77
C ASP A 427 -7.53 13.34 32.24
N PRO A 428 -8.41 13.98 31.44
CA PRO A 428 -8.27 14.03 29.99
C PRO A 428 -6.86 14.45 29.52
N HIS A 429 -6.14 15.31 30.25
CA HIS A 429 -4.77 15.73 29.90
C HIS A 429 -3.74 14.59 29.91
N ASP A 430 -3.92 13.60 30.79
CA ASP A 430 -3.04 12.42 30.88
C ASP A 430 -3.21 11.46 29.70
N LEU A 431 -4.32 11.61 28.97
CA LEU A 431 -4.67 10.80 27.81
C LEU A 431 -4.26 11.47 26.48
N VAL A 432 -3.92 12.76 26.49
CA VAL A 432 -3.51 13.49 25.29
C VAL A 432 -2.22 12.89 24.71
N LEU A 433 -2.25 12.59 23.41
CA LEU A 433 -1.06 12.17 22.67
C LEU A 433 -0.03 13.30 22.64
N ALA A 434 1.21 12.98 22.98
CA ALA A 434 2.31 13.93 23.00
C ALA A 434 2.95 14.10 21.61
N LEU A 435 3.60 15.25 21.41
CA LEU A 435 4.52 15.49 20.31
C LEU A 435 5.74 14.56 20.43
N PRO A 436 6.36 14.16 19.30
CA PRO A 436 7.49 13.22 19.32
C PRO A 436 8.75 13.76 20.01
N GLU A 437 8.86 15.06 20.23
CA GLU A 437 9.95 15.73 20.96
C GLU A 437 9.78 15.66 22.49
N GLU A 438 8.57 15.38 22.98
CA GLU A 438 8.29 15.32 24.41
C GLU A 438 8.92 14.09 25.07
N GLY A 439 9.48 14.26 26.27
CA GLY A 439 10.24 13.22 26.97
C GLY A 439 9.43 11.97 27.34
N ASP A 440 8.11 12.10 27.51
CA ASP A 440 7.17 11.05 27.86
C ASP A 440 6.35 10.55 26.65
N ALA A 441 6.66 10.97 25.42
CA ALA A 441 5.91 10.60 24.23
C ALA A 441 5.77 9.08 24.08
N LYS A 442 6.87 8.33 24.12
CA LYS A 442 6.88 6.87 23.97
C LYS A 442 5.97 6.16 24.98
N PRO A 443 6.05 6.44 26.30
CA PRO A 443 5.07 5.98 27.28
C PRO A 443 3.62 6.30 26.91
N ARG A 444 3.30 7.52 26.46
CA ARG A 444 1.92 7.90 26.09
C ARG A 444 1.41 7.11 24.88
N TYR A 445 2.20 6.98 23.82
CA TYR A 445 1.80 6.16 22.66
C TYR A 445 1.68 4.67 23.02
N GLN A 446 2.53 4.15 23.90
CA GLN A 446 2.40 2.79 24.39
C GLN A 446 1.05 2.62 25.13
N ALA A 447 0.71 3.54 26.03
CA ALA A 447 -0.55 3.51 26.76
C ALA A 447 -1.76 3.59 25.81
N ALA A 448 -1.72 4.47 24.81
CA ALA A 448 -2.76 4.56 23.79
C ALA A 448 -2.90 3.25 23.00
N PHE A 449 -1.81 2.63 22.54
CA PHE A 449 -1.86 1.33 21.87
C PHE A 449 -2.35 0.21 22.77
N VAL A 450 -2.13 0.27 24.09
CA VAL A 450 -2.68 -0.70 25.04
C VAL A 450 -4.20 -0.57 25.09
N ILE A 451 -4.71 0.65 25.22
CA ILE A 451 -6.15 0.93 25.25
C ILE A 451 -6.81 0.51 23.93
N LEU A 452 -6.26 0.93 22.79
CA LEU A 452 -6.76 0.59 21.46
C LEU A 452 -6.74 -0.93 21.22
N GLY A 453 -5.68 -1.60 21.67
CA GLY A 453 -5.53 -3.06 21.60
C GLY A 453 -6.57 -3.84 22.40
N GLN A 454 -7.13 -3.22 23.44
CA GLN A 454 -8.17 -3.83 24.29
C GLN A 454 -9.58 -3.50 23.81
N MET A 455 -9.79 -2.29 23.27
CA MET A 455 -11.14 -1.77 23.01
C MET A 455 -11.54 -1.84 21.52
N MET A 456 -10.59 -1.78 20.59
CA MET A 456 -10.89 -1.45 19.19
C MET A 456 -10.26 -2.35 18.15
N THR A 457 -9.06 -2.89 18.36
CA THR A 457 -8.36 -3.61 17.28
C THR A 457 -7.29 -4.57 17.80
N THR A 458 -6.93 -5.56 16.98
CA THR A 458 -5.75 -6.40 17.24
C THR A 458 -4.52 -5.97 16.42
N ALA A 459 -4.60 -4.87 15.67
CA ALA A 459 -3.53 -4.37 14.79
C ALA A 459 -2.21 -4.11 15.53
N PHE A 460 -2.29 -3.67 16.78
CA PHE A 460 -1.13 -3.36 17.63
C PHE A 460 -0.66 -4.56 18.48
N GLY A 461 -1.14 -5.77 18.13
CA GLY A 461 -0.87 -7.01 18.84
C GLY A 461 -1.86 -7.30 19.96
N LEU A 462 -2.06 -8.59 20.23
CA LEU A 462 -2.93 -9.06 21.33
C LEU A 462 -2.39 -8.61 22.69
N PRO A 463 -3.27 -8.44 23.70
CA PRO A 463 -2.83 -8.26 25.09
C PRO A 463 -1.86 -9.38 25.50
N PRO A 464 -0.77 -9.07 26.22
CA PRO A 464 0.19 -10.08 26.64
C PRO A 464 -0.48 -11.04 27.62
N ALA A 465 -0.21 -12.33 27.48
CA ALA A 465 -0.73 -13.34 28.41
C ALA A 465 -0.19 -13.14 29.84
N ASN A 466 1.06 -12.67 29.98
CA ASN A 466 1.73 -12.29 31.22
C ASN A 466 2.87 -11.29 30.92
N GLY A 467 3.13 -10.32 31.82
CA GLY A 467 4.29 -9.43 31.76
C GLY A 467 4.14 -8.16 30.90
N GLU A 468 5.26 -7.50 30.62
CA GLU A 468 5.29 -6.24 29.84
C GLU A 468 4.94 -6.44 28.37
N ASP A 469 4.12 -5.53 27.83
CA ASP A 469 3.74 -5.54 26.41
C ASP A 469 4.87 -5.03 25.51
N LYS A 470 5.83 -5.92 25.25
CA LYS A 470 7.02 -5.62 24.43
C LYS A 470 6.65 -5.18 23.01
N ARG A 471 5.58 -5.73 22.41
CA ARG A 471 5.19 -5.38 21.03
C ARG A 471 4.67 -3.95 20.98
N LYS A 472 3.79 -3.55 21.90
CA LYS A 472 3.28 -2.18 21.94
C LYS A 472 4.37 -1.16 22.25
N TRP A 473 5.32 -1.48 23.12
CA TRP A 473 6.51 -0.65 23.32
C TRP A 473 7.35 -0.52 22.04
N GLN A 474 7.54 -1.62 21.30
CA GLN A 474 8.27 -1.60 20.04
C GLN A 474 7.58 -0.74 18.97
N LEU A 475 6.24 -0.75 18.94
CA LEU A 475 5.45 0.07 18.02
C LEU A 475 5.45 1.55 18.44
N ALA A 476 5.30 1.84 19.73
CA ALA A 476 5.41 3.21 20.25
C ALA A 476 6.79 3.83 19.95
N ASN A 477 7.87 3.06 20.15
CA ASN A 477 9.21 3.51 19.76
C ASN A 477 9.32 3.77 18.25
N LEU A 478 8.77 2.87 17.43
CA LEU A 478 8.82 3.03 15.98
C LEU A 478 8.06 4.28 15.53
N VAL A 479 6.81 4.45 15.97
CA VAL A 479 5.94 5.56 15.59
C VAL A 479 6.51 6.89 16.06
N VAL A 480 6.93 7.00 17.32
CA VAL A 480 7.51 8.25 17.86
C VAL A 480 8.79 8.61 17.11
N ASN A 481 9.72 7.66 16.95
CA ASN A 481 10.97 7.94 16.25
C ASN A 481 10.74 8.22 14.74
N TRP A 482 9.73 7.59 14.14
CA TRP A 482 9.33 7.84 12.76
C TRP A 482 8.83 9.27 12.60
N MET A 483 7.90 9.72 13.44
CA MET A 483 7.42 11.11 13.44
C MET A 483 8.55 12.11 13.74
N HIS A 484 9.51 11.75 14.58
CA HIS A 484 10.68 12.58 14.86
C HIS A 484 11.67 12.68 13.67
N GLY A 485 11.38 12.07 12.52
CA GLY A 485 12.28 12.17 11.35
C GLY A 485 13.50 11.25 11.41
N PHE A 486 13.53 10.22 12.28
CA PHE A 486 14.71 9.34 12.32
C PHE A 486 14.92 8.60 10.98
N PRO A 487 16.16 8.46 10.49
CA PRO A 487 16.45 7.69 9.29
C PRO A 487 16.03 6.23 9.42
N LEU A 488 15.57 5.63 8.32
CA LEU A 488 15.14 4.23 8.30
C LEU A 488 16.26 3.28 8.77
N ALA A 489 17.51 3.54 8.36
CA ALA A 489 18.68 2.79 8.83
C ALA A 489 18.80 2.76 10.37
N ARG A 490 18.53 3.88 11.03
CA ARG A 490 18.55 3.97 12.50
C ARG A 490 17.43 3.15 13.14
N LEU A 491 16.23 3.17 12.56
CA LEU A 491 15.09 2.38 13.04
C LEU A 491 15.36 0.87 12.89
N ILE A 492 16.04 0.47 11.81
CA ILE A 492 16.47 -0.91 11.57
C ILE A 492 17.54 -1.34 12.58
N GLU A 493 18.55 -0.49 12.82
CA GLU A 493 19.61 -0.74 13.79
C GLU A 493 19.03 -1.05 15.18
N GLN A 494 18.07 -0.23 15.63
CA GLN A 494 17.35 -0.39 16.91
C GLN A 494 16.55 -1.70 17.00
N ARG A 495 16.07 -2.23 15.87
CA ARG A 495 15.36 -3.52 15.81
C ARG A 495 16.32 -4.70 15.74
N SER A 496 17.47 -4.51 15.11
CA SER A 496 18.46 -5.56 14.92
C SER A 496 19.15 -5.93 16.24
N GLY A 497 19.56 -7.19 16.37
CA GLY A 497 20.25 -7.65 17.57
C GLY A 497 20.58 -9.13 17.50
N ARG A 498 21.08 -9.70 18.60
CA ARG A 498 21.47 -11.12 18.65
C ARG A 498 20.34 -12.08 18.25
N ASN A 499 19.08 -11.73 18.54
CA ASN A 499 17.92 -12.58 18.33
C ASN A 499 17.14 -12.28 17.03
N VAL A 500 17.45 -11.19 16.32
CA VAL A 500 16.74 -10.79 15.10
C VAL A 500 17.78 -10.52 14.00
N PRO A 501 17.94 -11.44 13.03
CA PRO A 501 18.86 -11.26 11.91
C PRO A 501 18.56 -9.97 11.14
N ILE A 502 19.60 -9.31 10.63
CA ILE A 502 19.48 -7.99 9.98
C ILE A 502 18.48 -7.99 8.83
N ALA A 503 18.50 -9.00 7.95
CA ALA A 503 17.54 -9.11 6.83
C ALA A 503 16.08 -9.19 7.31
N LYS A 504 15.84 -9.88 8.45
CA LYS A 504 14.51 -9.92 9.07
C LYS A 504 14.15 -8.56 9.68
N ALA A 505 15.08 -7.92 10.41
CA ALA A 505 14.85 -6.60 10.99
C ALA A 505 14.51 -5.54 9.92
N ILE A 506 15.22 -5.54 8.79
CA ILE A 506 14.97 -4.68 7.63
C ILE A 506 13.52 -4.84 7.16
N ARG A 507 13.11 -6.09 6.85
CA ARG A 507 11.74 -6.39 6.38
C ARG A 507 10.67 -6.03 7.41
N ASP A 508 10.89 -6.36 8.68
CA ASP A 508 9.92 -6.14 9.75
C ASP A 508 9.73 -4.64 10.01
N VAL A 509 10.81 -3.83 10.01
CA VAL A 509 10.70 -2.37 10.19
C VAL A 509 10.02 -1.70 9.01
N MET A 510 10.39 -2.03 7.78
CA MET A 510 9.71 -1.50 6.59
C MET A 510 8.22 -1.89 6.58
N ALA A 511 7.89 -3.13 6.97
CA ALA A 511 6.50 -3.58 7.06
C ALA A 511 5.74 -2.84 8.17
N ASP A 512 6.32 -2.67 9.36
CA ASP A 512 5.69 -1.94 10.46
C ASP A 512 5.49 -0.45 10.10
N ILE A 513 6.41 0.18 9.36
CA ILE A 513 6.22 1.57 8.90
C ILE A 513 5.02 1.66 7.95
N GLU A 514 4.99 0.83 6.91
CA GLU A 514 3.93 0.90 5.90
C GLU A 514 2.55 0.51 6.47
N THR A 515 2.50 -0.54 7.29
CA THR A 515 1.22 -1.08 7.78
C THR A 515 0.78 -0.45 9.09
N VAL A 516 1.70 -0.12 10.00
CA VAL A 516 1.35 0.46 11.30
C VAL A 516 1.47 1.96 11.28
N ALA A 517 2.67 2.50 11.04
CA ALA A 517 2.89 3.95 11.14
C ALA A 517 2.09 4.74 10.12
N ARG A 518 1.95 4.25 8.87
CA ARG A 518 1.28 4.98 7.76
C ARG A 518 -0.15 4.50 7.47
N PHE A 519 -0.73 3.64 8.30
CA PHE A 519 -2.08 3.15 8.05
C PHE A 519 -2.87 2.88 9.33
N GLN A 520 -2.48 1.88 10.12
CA GLN A 520 -3.27 1.52 11.32
C GLN A 520 -3.17 2.58 12.43
N ALA A 521 -1.99 3.14 12.69
CA ALA A 521 -1.81 4.15 13.73
C ALA A 521 -2.57 5.45 13.41
N PRO A 522 -2.48 6.05 12.20
CA PRO A 522 -3.29 7.22 11.84
C PRO A 522 -4.79 6.98 12.01
N LYS A 523 -5.30 5.86 11.47
CA LYS A 523 -6.71 5.47 11.56
C LYS A 523 -7.21 5.42 13.02
N TYR A 524 -6.55 4.62 13.86
CA TYR A 524 -7.04 4.40 15.23
C TYR A 524 -6.68 5.53 16.20
N LEU A 525 -5.57 6.25 16.01
CA LEU A 525 -5.20 7.39 16.87
C LEU A 525 -6.04 8.63 16.55
N SER A 526 -6.44 8.83 15.29
CA SER A 526 -7.41 9.86 14.92
C SER A 526 -8.74 9.65 15.65
N CYS A 527 -9.27 8.41 15.59
CA CYS A 527 -10.47 8.03 16.33
C CYS A 527 -10.30 8.15 17.86
N TYR A 528 -9.14 7.75 18.39
CA TYR A 528 -8.81 7.92 19.80
C TYR A 528 -8.93 9.38 20.25
N ASN A 529 -8.36 10.31 19.49
CA ASN A 529 -8.39 11.74 19.79
C ASN A 529 -9.81 12.31 19.72
N ASP A 530 -10.62 11.95 18.72
CA ASP A 530 -11.99 12.45 18.61
C ASP A 530 -12.88 11.93 19.75
N ILE A 531 -12.75 10.66 20.14
CA ILE A 531 -13.48 10.11 21.30
C ILE A 531 -12.96 10.70 22.62
N LEU A 532 -11.66 10.98 22.72
CA LEU A 532 -11.10 11.69 23.87
C LEU A 532 -11.68 13.11 23.99
N LYS A 533 -11.91 13.83 22.87
CA LYS A 533 -12.56 15.14 22.87
C LYS A 533 -14.00 15.06 23.38
N VAL A 534 -14.75 14.02 23.02
CA VAL A 534 -16.10 13.77 23.57
C VAL A 534 -16.02 13.60 25.10
N TYR A 535 -15.13 12.73 25.58
CA TYR A 535 -14.91 12.52 27.01
C TYR A 535 -14.45 13.79 27.76
N ALA A 536 -13.54 14.56 27.17
CA ALA A 536 -13.06 15.82 27.74
C ALA A 536 -14.19 16.84 27.89
N ALA A 537 -15.02 16.98 26.86
CA ALA A 537 -16.17 17.88 26.88
C ALA A 537 -17.19 17.51 27.96
N GLU A 538 -17.44 16.21 28.20
CA GLU A 538 -18.29 15.72 29.32
C GLU A 538 -17.78 16.16 30.69
N ARG A 539 -16.46 16.38 30.83
CA ARG A 539 -15.82 16.82 32.07
C ARG A 539 -15.61 18.34 32.15
N GLY A 540 -16.11 19.10 31.17
CA GLY A 540 -15.89 20.54 31.07
C GLY A 540 -14.46 20.95 30.68
N VAL A 541 -13.69 20.01 30.12
CA VAL A 541 -12.34 20.25 29.62
C VAL A 541 -12.43 20.52 28.11
N HIS A 542 -12.13 21.75 27.71
CA HIS A 542 -12.27 22.21 26.32
C HIS A 542 -10.96 22.69 25.69
N ASP A 543 -9.88 22.77 26.49
CA ASP A 543 -8.53 23.17 26.08
C ASP A 543 -7.71 22.01 25.47
N ILE A 544 -8.26 20.80 25.45
CA ILE A 544 -7.77 19.65 24.66
C ILE A 544 -8.10 19.83 23.15
N ALA A 545 -8.41 21.06 22.74
CA ALA A 545 -8.61 21.44 21.35
C ALA A 545 -7.37 21.10 20.50
N ASP A 546 -7.65 20.67 19.27
CA ASP A 546 -6.72 20.31 18.18
C ASP A 546 -5.27 20.09 18.60
N GLY A 547 -5.06 19.01 19.38
CA GLY A 547 -3.73 18.45 19.60
C GLY A 547 -2.99 18.23 18.27
N PRO A 548 -1.68 17.97 18.32
CA PRO A 548 -0.85 17.89 17.11
C PRO A 548 -1.47 16.93 16.08
N ASP A 549 -1.37 17.29 14.80
CA ASP A 549 -1.88 16.46 13.69
C ASP A 549 -1.02 15.20 13.53
N ILE A 550 -1.22 14.25 14.45
CA ILE A 550 -0.48 12.99 14.53
C ILE A 550 -0.64 12.21 13.23
N THR A 551 -1.80 12.31 12.57
CA THR A 551 -2.06 11.68 11.28
C THR A 551 -1.10 12.21 10.22
N MET A 552 -0.94 13.53 10.09
CA MET A 552 0.05 14.12 9.20
C MET A 552 1.49 13.71 9.58
N LEU A 553 1.86 13.81 10.86
CA LEU A 553 3.20 13.48 11.33
C LEU A 553 3.58 12.02 11.02
N LEU A 554 2.62 11.12 11.17
CA LEU A 554 2.76 9.70 10.86
C LEU A 554 2.85 9.45 9.35
N GLU A 555 2.05 10.13 8.54
CA GLU A 555 2.09 9.99 7.08
C GLU A 555 3.41 10.46 6.49
N LEU A 556 3.90 11.61 6.96
CA LEU A 556 5.14 12.22 6.47
C LEU A 556 6.39 11.63 7.13
N GLY A 557 6.27 11.17 8.39
CA GLY A 557 7.39 10.67 9.17
C GLY A 557 8.43 11.75 9.48
N VAL A 558 7.95 12.96 9.74
CA VAL A 558 8.69 14.17 10.13
C VAL A 558 7.79 15.07 10.98
N SER A 559 8.37 15.90 11.84
CA SER A 559 7.64 16.76 12.77
C SER A 559 7.96 18.24 12.69
N ARG A 560 9.10 18.62 12.09
CA ARG A 560 9.45 20.04 11.94
C ARG A 560 8.68 20.64 10.77
N ALA A 561 8.14 21.84 10.96
CA ALA A 561 7.35 22.52 9.93
C ALA A 561 8.17 22.79 8.65
N SER A 562 9.47 23.05 8.77
CA SER A 562 10.39 23.17 7.63
C SER A 562 10.48 21.89 6.79
N GLU A 563 10.47 20.71 7.42
CA GLU A 563 10.53 19.41 6.75
C GLU A 563 9.19 19.10 6.05
N VAL A 564 8.07 19.47 6.67
CA VAL A 564 6.74 19.36 6.04
C VAL A 564 6.68 20.20 4.76
N VAL A 565 7.24 21.41 4.76
CA VAL A 565 7.28 22.28 3.57
C VAL A 565 8.15 21.69 2.47
N MET A 566 9.32 21.12 2.81
CA MET A 566 10.16 20.39 1.85
C MET A 566 9.39 19.26 1.16
N MET A 567 8.67 18.45 1.93
CA MET A 567 7.88 17.34 1.38
C MET A 567 6.68 17.81 0.57
N SER A 568 6.04 18.91 0.98
CA SER A 568 4.95 19.53 0.22
C SER A 568 5.43 20.10 -1.12
N LEU A 569 6.68 20.57 -1.21
CA LEU A 569 7.30 20.96 -2.48
C LEU A 569 7.53 19.77 -3.42
N GLY A 570 7.54 18.54 -2.91
CA GLY A 570 7.72 17.31 -3.70
C GLY A 570 8.99 16.53 -3.37
N LEU A 571 9.79 16.96 -2.38
CA LEU A 571 10.90 16.15 -1.91
C LEU A 571 10.39 14.88 -1.24
N SER A 572 11.06 13.77 -1.52
CA SER A 572 10.89 12.52 -0.82
C SER A 572 11.29 12.68 0.64
N ARG A 573 10.75 11.82 1.50
CA ARG A 573 11.19 11.74 2.89
C ARG A 573 12.68 11.43 3.00
N THR A 574 13.21 10.59 2.11
CA THR A 574 14.64 10.25 2.08
C THR A 574 15.49 11.50 1.85
N ALA A 575 15.14 12.31 0.85
CA ALA A 575 15.83 13.57 0.58
C ALA A 575 15.69 14.56 1.75
N THR A 576 14.47 14.75 2.25
CA THR A 576 14.14 15.64 3.36
C THR A 576 14.98 15.32 4.61
N VAL A 577 14.99 14.06 5.04
CA VAL A 577 15.76 13.61 6.21
C VAL A 577 17.27 13.71 5.98
N ALA A 578 17.75 13.48 4.75
CA ALA A 578 19.17 13.61 4.43
C ALA A 578 19.68 15.04 4.56
N ILE A 579 18.86 16.03 4.20
CA ILE A 579 19.23 17.46 4.31
C ILE A 579 18.80 18.12 5.61
N ALA A 580 17.93 17.50 6.41
CA ALA A 580 17.40 18.05 7.66
C ALA A 580 18.51 18.50 8.64
N GLY A 581 19.63 17.78 8.68
CA GLY A 581 20.80 18.13 9.51
C GLY A 581 21.48 19.46 9.13
N TYR A 582 21.26 19.96 7.92
CA TYR A 582 21.77 21.25 7.44
C TYR A 582 20.78 22.41 7.65
N VAL A 583 19.60 22.12 8.20
CA VAL A 583 18.50 23.07 8.36
C VAL A 583 18.37 23.52 9.81
N THR A 584 18.66 24.80 10.05
CA THR A 584 18.59 25.41 11.38
C THR A 584 17.23 26.01 11.72
N ALA A 585 16.40 26.30 10.72
CA ALA A 585 15.08 26.90 10.93
C ALA A 585 14.04 25.83 11.28
N ASP A 586 13.14 26.13 12.22
CA ASP A 586 12.07 25.22 12.62
C ASP A 586 10.85 25.29 11.69
N SER A 587 10.67 26.42 11.01
CA SER A 587 9.58 26.64 10.06
C SER A 587 10.06 27.46 8.87
N TRP A 588 9.44 27.22 7.73
CA TRP A 588 9.64 27.97 6.49
C TRP A 588 8.32 28.25 5.80
N THR A 589 8.30 29.31 5.01
CA THR A 589 7.39 29.44 3.88
C THR A 589 7.93 28.67 2.68
N THR A 590 7.07 28.37 1.71
CA THR A 590 7.46 27.76 0.42
C THR A 590 8.57 28.55 -0.27
N GLU A 591 8.50 29.88 -0.24
CA GLU A 591 9.50 30.78 -0.85
C GLU A 591 10.86 30.72 -0.13
N GLU A 592 10.86 30.73 1.21
CA GLU A 592 12.09 30.61 2.01
C GLU A 592 12.78 29.26 1.79
N CYS A 593 12.02 28.18 1.74
CA CYS A 593 12.54 26.84 1.45
C CYS A 593 13.21 26.81 0.06
N LEU A 594 12.55 27.37 -0.97
CA LEU A 594 13.11 27.43 -2.32
C LEU A 594 14.35 28.32 -2.41
N ALA A 595 14.35 29.47 -1.73
CA ALA A 595 15.51 30.35 -1.66
C ALA A 595 16.69 29.63 -0.99
N TRP A 596 16.42 28.87 0.07
CA TRP A 596 17.44 28.07 0.73
C TRP A 596 17.99 26.98 -0.18
N LEU A 597 17.14 26.21 -0.87
CA LEU A 597 17.58 25.16 -1.79
C LEU A 597 18.43 25.71 -2.94
N ARG A 598 18.02 26.85 -3.53
CA ARG A 598 18.77 27.52 -4.62
C ARG A 598 20.10 28.12 -4.17
N GLY A 599 20.18 28.55 -2.91
CA GLY A 599 21.38 29.21 -2.36
C GLY A 599 22.48 28.25 -1.89
N ARG A 600 22.30 26.93 -2.05
CA ARG A 600 23.21 25.92 -1.52
C ARG A 600 23.90 25.14 -2.62
N ASN A 601 25.15 24.77 -2.35
CA ASN A 601 25.89 23.82 -3.20
C ASN A 601 25.47 22.39 -2.83
N ILE A 602 24.38 21.89 -3.43
CA ILE A 602 23.83 20.55 -3.17
C ILE A 602 24.83 19.45 -3.56
N GLU A 603 25.56 19.62 -4.66
CA GLU A 603 26.58 18.68 -5.15
C GLU A 603 27.74 18.48 -4.16
N GLY A 604 28.00 19.50 -3.33
CA GLY A 604 29.04 19.45 -2.29
C GLY A 604 28.58 18.84 -0.95
N MET A 605 27.32 18.40 -0.83
CA MET A 605 26.81 17.82 0.41
C MET A 605 27.16 16.33 0.52
N ASP A 606 27.41 15.88 1.75
CA ASP A 606 27.67 14.46 2.07
C ASP A 606 26.34 13.68 2.12
N ILE A 607 25.68 13.56 0.97
CA ILE A 607 24.43 12.84 0.75
C ILE A 607 24.48 12.09 -0.59
N PRO A 608 23.73 10.98 -0.77
CA PRO A 608 23.80 10.17 -1.99
C PRO A 608 23.51 10.97 -3.26
N VAL A 609 24.21 10.65 -4.36
CA VAL A 609 24.08 11.37 -5.65
C VAL A 609 22.62 11.41 -6.15
N LEU A 610 21.88 10.32 -6.01
CA LEU A 610 20.46 10.27 -6.41
C LEU A 610 19.58 11.23 -5.59
N VAL A 611 19.92 11.50 -4.34
CA VAL A 611 19.23 12.49 -3.50
C VAL A 611 19.58 13.90 -3.96
N GLN A 612 20.83 14.14 -4.33
CA GLN A 612 21.25 15.43 -4.89
C GLN A 612 20.48 15.73 -6.17
N GLN A 613 20.40 14.75 -7.09
CA GLN A 613 19.66 14.85 -8.34
C GLN A 613 18.17 15.14 -8.10
N GLU A 614 17.52 14.43 -7.18
CA GLU A 614 16.13 14.67 -6.80
C GLU A 614 15.89 16.13 -6.36
N ILE A 615 16.78 16.68 -5.54
CA ILE A 615 16.69 18.06 -5.06
C ILE A 615 16.89 19.06 -6.22
N MET A 616 17.88 18.81 -7.08
CA MET A 616 18.17 19.69 -8.21
C MET A 616 17.04 19.69 -9.25
N ASP A 617 16.53 18.52 -9.63
CA ASP A 617 15.40 18.34 -10.55
C ASP A 617 14.15 19.07 -10.03
N LEU A 618 13.92 19.03 -8.72
CA LEU A 618 12.83 19.78 -8.10
C LEU A 618 13.03 21.30 -8.25
N VAL A 619 14.22 21.81 -7.95
CA VAL A 619 14.52 23.24 -8.05
C VAL A 619 14.38 23.73 -9.49
N GLU A 620 14.83 22.94 -10.47
CA GLU A 620 14.71 23.24 -11.90
C GLU A 620 13.25 23.24 -12.38
N SER A 621 12.49 22.19 -12.05
CA SER A 621 11.08 22.07 -12.47
C SER A 621 10.22 23.22 -11.96
N LEU A 622 10.44 23.67 -10.71
CA LEU A 622 9.75 24.81 -10.12
C LEU A 622 10.22 26.16 -10.68
N ALA A 623 11.47 26.25 -11.15
CA ALA A 623 11.93 27.43 -11.88
C ALA A 623 11.25 27.55 -13.25
N MET A 624 11.05 26.44 -13.97
CA MET A 624 10.36 26.42 -15.26
C MET A 624 8.88 26.79 -15.16
N SER A 625 8.16 26.29 -14.15
CA SER A 625 6.73 26.61 -13.95
C SER A 625 6.50 28.10 -13.65
N SER A 626 7.43 28.74 -12.92
CA SER A 626 7.35 30.18 -12.63
C SER A 626 7.50 31.06 -13.87
N ARG A 627 8.30 30.64 -14.86
CA ARG A 627 8.51 31.36 -16.14
C ARG A 627 7.32 31.23 -17.10
N ASP A 628 6.65 30.09 -17.14
CA ASP A 628 5.46 29.91 -17.97
C ASP A 628 4.24 30.67 -17.44
N SER A 629 4.15 30.88 -16.12
CA SER A 629 3.09 31.70 -15.52
C SER A 629 3.21 33.20 -15.85
N THR A 630 4.44 33.67 -16.12
CA THR A 630 4.72 35.06 -16.50
C THR A 630 4.59 35.31 -18.00
N SER A 631 4.83 34.31 -18.86
CA SER A 631 4.62 34.45 -20.31
C SER A 631 3.14 34.39 -20.73
N ARG A 632 2.27 33.73 -19.95
CA ARG A 632 0.81 33.73 -20.16
C ARG A 632 0.09 34.97 -19.62
N LYS A 633 0.79 35.85 -18.90
CA LYS A 633 0.27 37.13 -18.39
C LYS A 633 0.78 38.35 -19.18
N ALA A 634 1.51 38.14 -20.28
CA ALA A 634 2.05 39.19 -21.15
C ALA A 634 1.23 39.32 -22.44
#